data_AF-A0A428G2Y8-F1
#
_entry.id   AF-A0A428G2Y8-F1
#
_cell.length_a   1.000
_cell.length_b   1.000
_cell.length_c   1.000
_cell.angle_alpha   90.00
_cell.angle_beta   90.00
_cell.angle_gamma   90.00
#
_symmetry.space_group_name_H-M   'P 1'
#
loop_
_entity.id
_entity.type
_entity.pdbx_description
1 polymer ?
#
loop_
_entity_poly.entity_id
_entity_poly.type
_entity_poly.pdbx_seq_one_letter_code
_entity_poly.pdbx_strand_id
1 'polypeptide(L)'
;MVLLLLTFAFFLVFPVLSISLSIIGLVNDKKRSKIYLLLISLAISIIALRYIPHPMDDGAFHFRATAVLTRYDSIFEMFKAFSNGWRVGNYDYGSIPIFTSLMYLVRNTHHYSLLSFISAFITYFSFGYVVVDLFKDLGKTSKLSYATVLIAVLCLNNYRYTTSGMRFCMAVALMMLLLYLESKKGYTSLKTAIWYLLPLGVHSAVIYFVGLRFLFPLIKRVTLTKSLFVLLGFPILFNLVPWLANLVGWTYLQSFIRKIEVYSDNSSYSQFFNTTLTMRLYVGIVLMVLFVLLYLGIVNSLKTTDDWRFSFVTMTYYITLLSMGSIPFRNIYDRNLFLLLPMIVVSTYILFTYRYQLKIIANRNVVYGLTMGILCLSCAVGIFYNNNFPFAFIDFSKTDLLIKNIFQFFSNLPFT
;
A
#
# COMPACT_ATOMS: atom_id res chain seq x y z
N MET A 1 -24.78 7.87 -18.03
CA MET A 1 -23.89 8.37 -19.10
C MET A 1 -23.59 9.84 -18.94
N VAL A 2 -24.63 10.67 -18.78
CA VAL A 2 -24.50 12.12 -18.52
C VAL A 2 -23.55 12.43 -17.36
N LEU A 3 -23.72 11.80 -16.18
CA LEU A 3 -22.84 12.03 -15.02
C LEU A 3 -21.36 11.75 -15.33
N LEU A 4 -21.07 10.69 -16.08
CA LEU A 4 -19.69 10.36 -16.44
C LEU A 4 -19.10 11.41 -17.39
N LEU A 5 -19.86 11.84 -18.40
CA LEU A 5 -19.42 12.88 -19.35
C LEU A 5 -19.18 14.20 -18.64
N LEU A 6 -20.08 14.60 -17.74
CA LEU A 6 -19.94 15.80 -16.91
C LEU A 6 -18.71 15.69 -15.99
N THR A 7 -18.50 14.53 -15.36
CA THR A 7 -17.31 14.28 -14.52
C THR A 7 -16.02 14.35 -15.35
N PHE A 8 -16.02 13.78 -16.56
CA PHE A 8 -14.88 13.81 -17.45
C PHE A 8 -14.56 15.23 -17.94
N ALA A 9 -15.57 15.98 -18.40
CA ALA A 9 -15.41 17.37 -18.78
C ALA A 9 -14.89 18.22 -17.61
N PHE A 10 -15.44 18.02 -16.41
CA PHE A 10 -14.98 18.69 -15.19
C PHE A 10 -13.55 18.29 -14.82
N PHE A 11 -13.15 17.03 -15.01
CA PHE A 11 -11.77 16.58 -14.82
C PHE A 11 -10.79 17.25 -15.79
N LEU A 12 -11.18 17.49 -17.05
CA LEU A 12 -10.30 18.18 -18.01
C LEU A 12 -10.01 19.62 -17.58
N VAL A 13 -11.00 20.32 -17.01
CA VAL A 13 -10.88 21.73 -16.61
C VAL A 13 -10.33 21.88 -15.19
N PHE A 14 -10.78 21.05 -14.25
CA PHE A 14 -10.43 21.10 -12.83
C PHE A 14 -10.11 19.68 -12.29
N PRO A 15 -8.95 19.10 -12.65
CA PRO A 15 -8.61 17.72 -12.33
C PRO A 15 -8.75 17.38 -10.84
N VAL A 16 -8.20 18.21 -9.95
CA VAL A 16 -8.20 17.94 -8.50
C VAL A 16 -9.60 18.07 -7.90
N LEU A 17 -10.36 19.11 -8.25
CA LEU A 17 -11.73 19.29 -7.75
C LEU A 17 -12.67 18.16 -8.22
N SER A 18 -12.38 17.58 -9.38
CA SER A 18 -13.17 16.48 -9.95
C SER A 18 -13.16 15.20 -9.11
N ILE A 19 -12.27 15.07 -8.12
CA ILE A 19 -12.27 13.94 -7.17
C ILE A 19 -13.63 13.83 -6.48
N SER A 20 -14.20 14.96 -6.03
CA SER A 20 -15.50 15.00 -5.34
C SER A 20 -16.62 14.41 -6.21
N LEU A 21 -16.74 14.91 -7.44
CA LEU A 21 -17.72 14.47 -8.41
C LEU A 21 -17.47 13.02 -8.86
N SER A 22 -16.20 12.61 -8.95
CA SER A 22 -15.82 11.25 -9.27
C SER A 22 -16.20 10.27 -8.15
N ILE A 23 -16.05 10.65 -6.88
CA ILE A 23 -16.54 9.85 -5.74
C ILE A 23 -18.06 9.70 -5.79
N ILE A 24 -18.79 10.80 -6.08
CA ILE A 24 -20.25 10.77 -6.25
C ILE A 24 -20.61 9.82 -7.40
N GLY A 25 -19.93 9.90 -8.54
CA GLY A 25 -20.13 8.99 -9.67
C GLY A 25 -19.83 7.54 -9.32
N LEU A 26 -18.74 7.29 -8.60
CA LEU A 26 -18.26 5.96 -8.20
C LEU A 26 -19.28 5.23 -7.32
N VAL A 27 -19.92 5.92 -6.37
CA VAL A 27 -20.91 5.31 -5.46
C VAL A 27 -22.31 5.18 -6.07
N ASN A 28 -22.64 5.98 -7.09
CA ASN A 28 -23.96 5.99 -7.73
C ASN A 28 -24.03 5.15 -9.01
N ASP A 29 -22.94 5.04 -9.79
CA ASP A 29 -22.89 4.31 -11.05
C ASP A 29 -21.92 3.12 -10.95
N LYS A 30 -22.42 2.02 -10.36
CA LYS A 30 -21.64 0.78 -10.16
C LYS A 30 -21.15 0.16 -11.47
N LYS A 31 -21.87 0.36 -12.58
CA LYS A 31 -21.47 -0.17 -13.89
C LYS A 31 -20.13 0.45 -14.31
N ARG A 32 -19.98 1.76 -14.09
CA ARG A 32 -18.81 2.54 -14.52
C ARG A 32 -17.86 2.94 -13.39
N SER A 33 -18.04 2.41 -12.17
CA SER A 33 -17.23 2.79 -11.00
C SER A 33 -15.71 2.62 -11.17
N LYS A 34 -15.25 1.68 -12.01
CA LYS A 34 -13.82 1.52 -12.35
C LYS A 34 -13.28 2.72 -13.15
N ILE A 35 -14.11 3.35 -13.98
CA ILE A 35 -13.75 4.56 -14.74
C ILE A 35 -13.67 5.75 -13.77
N TYR A 36 -14.62 5.90 -12.86
CA TYR A 36 -14.54 6.94 -11.84
C TYR A 36 -13.35 6.76 -10.90
N LEU A 37 -12.99 5.52 -10.55
CA LEU A 37 -11.76 5.24 -9.82
C LEU A 37 -10.53 5.68 -10.61
N LEU A 38 -10.48 5.38 -11.91
CA LEU A 38 -9.40 5.83 -12.78
C LEU A 38 -9.27 7.37 -12.77
N LEU A 39 -10.39 8.11 -12.82
CA LEU A 39 -10.39 9.57 -12.71
C LEU A 39 -9.90 10.05 -11.33
N ILE A 40 -10.33 9.42 -10.23
CA ILE A 40 -9.84 9.73 -8.88
C ILE A 40 -8.33 9.51 -8.79
N SER A 41 -7.85 8.35 -9.24
CA SER A 41 -6.42 8.01 -9.20
C SER A 41 -5.60 8.95 -10.07
N LEU A 42 -6.07 9.31 -11.27
CA LEU A 42 -5.41 10.31 -12.11
C LEU A 42 -5.38 11.69 -11.44
N ALA A 43 -6.50 12.14 -10.88
CA ALA A 43 -6.62 13.45 -10.24
C ALA A 43 -5.72 13.59 -9.00
N ILE A 44 -5.55 12.53 -8.21
CA ILE A 44 -4.61 12.53 -7.08
C ILE A 44 -3.16 12.53 -7.61
N SER A 45 -2.89 11.74 -8.64
CA SER A 45 -1.54 11.53 -9.15
C SER A 45 -1.01 12.73 -9.94
N ILE A 46 -1.87 13.49 -10.62
CA ILE A 46 -1.48 14.64 -11.45
C ILE A 46 -0.74 15.72 -10.64
N ILE A 47 -1.04 15.83 -9.34
CA ILE A 47 -0.33 16.74 -8.43
C ILE A 47 1.17 16.36 -8.34
N ALA A 48 1.51 15.08 -8.48
CA ALA A 48 2.89 14.60 -8.41
C ALA A 48 3.74 15.01 -9.62
N LEU A 49 3.12 15.41 -10.74
CA LEU A 49 3.84 15.97 -11.88
C LEU A 49 4.55 17.28 -11.52
N ARG A 50 4.02 18.00 -10.53
CA ARG A 50 4.54 19.28 -10.02
C ARG A 50 5.45 19.13 -8.81
N TYR A 51 5.74 17.89 -8.40
CA TYR A 51 6.57 17.59 -7.24
C TYR A 51 8.06 17.75 -7.57
N ILE A 52 8.76 18.53 -6.76
CA ILE A 52 10.21 18.71 -6.77
C ILE A 52 10.76 18.07 -5.49
N PRO A 53 11.46 16.94 -5.58
CA PRO A 53 11.92 16.24 -4.39
C PRO A 53 12.97 17.05 -3.63
N HIS A 54 12.88 17.03 -2.30
CA HIS A 54 13.95 17.53 -1.45
C HIS A 54 15.25 16.73 -1.70
N PRO A 55 16.45 17.32 -1.66
CA PRO A 55 17.70 16.62 -2.01
C PRO A 55 18.00 15.35 -1.19
N MET A 56 17.45 15.29 0.03
CA MET A 56 17.58 14.18 0.97
C MET A 56 16.42 13.17 0.90
N ASP A 57 15.38 13.45 0.10
CA ASP A 57 14.23 12.57 -0.09
C ASP A 57 14.59 11.41 -1.06
N ASP A 58 13.96 10.25 -0.88
CA ASP A 58 14.10 9.08 -1.78
C ASP A 58 13.86 9.46 -3.26
N GLY A 59 12.89 10.34 -3.52
CA GLY A 59 12.59 10.86 -4.85
C GLY A 59 13.80 11.47 -5.55
N ALA A 60 14.63 12.26 -4.85
CA ALA A 60 15.81 12.89 -5.45
C ALA A 60 16.88 11.86 -5.84
N PHE A 61 17.05 10.80 -5.04
CA PHE A 61 17.93 9.70 -5.40
C PHE A 61 17.43 8.93 -6.63
N HIS A 62 16.12 8.73 -6.76
CA HIS A 62 15.50 8.10 -7.92
C HIS A 62 15.62 8.96 -9.19
N PHE A 63 15.46 10.28 -9.08
CA PHE A 63 15.59 11.20 -10.22
C PHE A 63 17.02 11.23 -10.74
N ARG A 64 18.00 11.41 -9.83
CA ARG A 64 19.43 11.33 -10.17
C ARG A 64 19.78 9.99 -10.80
N ALA A 65 19.29 8.88 -10.25
CA ALA A 65 19.57 7.58 -10.81
C ALA A 65 18.99 7.41 -12.22
N THR A 66 17.77 7.92 -12.45
CA THR A 66 17.11 7.91 -13.75
C THR A 66 17.92 8.69 -14.80
N ALA A 67 18.50 9.83 -14.42
CA ALA A 67 19.40 10.59 -15.29
C ALA A 67 20.64 9.77 -15.70
N VAL A 68 21.22 8.98 -14.79
CA VAL A 68 22.36 8.10 -15.10
C VAL A 68 21.98 6.98 -16.08
N LEU A 69 20.72 6.51 -16.06
CA LEU A 69 20.26 5.45 -16.96
C LEU A 69 20.21 5.89 -18.44
N THR A 70 20.25 7.20 -18.73
CA THR A 70 20.30 7.71 -20.12
C THR A 70 21.53 7.22 -20.89
N ARG A 71 22.58 6.80 -20.18
CA ARG A 71 23.81 6.24 -20.76
C ARG A 71 23.63 4.86 -21.41
N TYR A 72 22.49 4.20 -21.21
CA TYR A 72 22.22 2.88 -21.77
C TYR A 72 21.22 2.98 -22.93
N ASP A 73 21.68 2.58 -24.11
CA ASP A 73 20.86 2.51 -25.32
C ASP A 73 19.83 1.39 -25.22
N SER A 74 20.18 0.27 -24.58
CA SER A 74 19.27 -0.86 -24.36
C SER A 74 19.06 -1.21 -22.88
N ILE A 75 17.85 -1.70 -22.56
CA ILE A 75 17.52 -2.17 -21.20
C ILE A 75 18.34 -3.43 -20.84
N PHE A 76 18.71 -4.23 -21.84
CA PHE A 76 19.50 -5.44 -21.65
C PHE A 76 20.95 -5.12 -21.25
N GLU A 77 21.58 -4.12 -21.87
CA GLU A 77 22.90 -3.64 -21.46
C GLU A 77 22.89 -3.06 -20.05
N MET A 78 21.84 -2.30 -19.71
CA MET A 78 21.66 -1.78 -18.36
C MET A 78 21.62 -2.92 -17.33
N PHE A 79 20.82 -3.97 -17.55
CA PHE A 79 20.78 -5.12 -16.65
C PHE A 79 22.05 -5.96 -16.66
N LYS A 80 22.75 -6.06 -17.79
CA LYS A 80 24.07 -6.70 -17.87
C LYS A 80 25.12 -5.94 -17.05
N ALA A 81 25.07 -4.61 -17.05
CA ALA A 81 25.93 -3.79 -16.21
C ALA A 81 25.63 -4.01 -14.72
N PHE A 82 24.35 -4.04 -14.33
CA PHE A 82 23.96 -4.37 -12.95
C PHE A 82 24.41 -5.77 -12.53
N SER A 83 24.28 -6.80 -13.38
CA SER A 83 24.76 -8.15 -13.06
C SER A 83 26.28 -8.21 -12.92
N ASN A 84 27.01 -7.33 -13.59
CA ASN A 84 28.47 -7.19 -13.47
C ASN A 84 28.90 -6.32 -12.28
N GLY A 85 27.97 -5.96 -11.38
CA GLY A 85 28.28 -5.25 -10.14
C GLY A 85 28.17 -3.73 -10.22
N TRP A 86 27.71 -3.16 -11.33
CA TRP A 86 27.47 -1.72 -11.44
C TRP A 86 26.38 -1.27 -10.45
N ARG A 87 26.53 -0.08 -9.87
CA ARG A 87 25.59 0.50 -8.90
C ARG A 87 25.36 1.98 -9.19
N VAL A 88 24.17 2.47 -8.85
CA VAL A 88 23.81 3.89 -9.00
C VAL A 88 23.55 4.50 -7.64
N GLY A 89 24.51 5.30 -7.17
CA GLY A 89 24.47 5.88 -5.83
C GLY A 89 24.37 4.79 -4.75
N ASN A 90 23.52 5.04 -3.75
CA ASN A 90 23.40 4.18 -2.57
C ASN A 90 22.40 3.02 -2.74
N TYR A 91 21.68 2.94 -3.86
CA TYR A 91 20.64 1.93 -4.07
C TYR A 91 21.07 0.84 -5.06
N ASP A 92 20.73 -0.39 -4.73
CA ASP A 92 20.89 -1.55 -5.59
C ASP A 92 19.69 -1.69 -6.54
N TYR A 93 19.71 -0.91 -7.63
CA TYR A 93 18.67 -0.94 -8.66
C TYR A 93 18.66 -2.23 -9.48
N GLY A 94 19.74 -3.01 -9.49
CA GLY A 94 19.76 -4.35 -10.10
C GLY A 94 18.83 -5.33 -9.38
N SER A 95 18.67 -5.18 -8.06
CA SER A 95 17.81 -6.04 -7.23
C SER A 95 16.31 -5.76 -7.33
N ILE A 96 15.89 -4.72 -8.05
CA ILE A 96 14.49 -4.28 -8.20
C ILE A 96 14.15 -4.02 -9.68
N PRO A 97 14.18 -5.08 -10.52
CA PRO A 97 14.16 -4.93 -11.97
C PRO A 97 12.92 -4.24 -12.53
N ILE A 98 11.76 -4.35 -11.88
CA ILE A 98 10.52 -3.74 -12.39
C ILE A 98 10.54 -2.24 -12.15
N PHE A 99 10.95 -1.78 -10.97
CA PHE A 99 11.06 -0.34 -10.72
C PHE A 99 12.16 0.29 -11.58
N THR A 100 13.28 -0.40 -11.74
CA THR A 100 14.38 0.06 -12.61
C THR A 100 13.98 0.12 -14.07
N SER A 101 13.16 -0.84 -14.54
CA SER A 101 12.58 -0.78 -15.89
C SER A 101 11.64 0.42 -16.05
N LEU A 102 10.86 0.74 -15.03
CA LEU A 102 10.01 1.94 -15.03
C LEU A 102 10.84 3.23 -15.11
N MET A 103 11.92 3.33 -14.33
CA MET A 103 12.88 4.46 -14.43
C MET A 103 13.46 4.55 -15.84
N TYR A 104 13.86 3.42 -16.42
CA TYR A 104 14.39 3.36 -17.77
C TYR A 104 13.38 3.87 -18.82
N LEU A 105 12.08 3.56 -18.68
CA LEU A 105 11.04 4.05 -19.59
C LEU A 105 10.89 5.58 -19.59
N VAL A 106 11.07 6.22 -18.44
CA VAL A 106 10.92 7.68 -18.31
C VAL A 106 12.22 8.46 -18.49
N ARG A 107 13.36 7.79 -18.67
CA ARG A 107 14.68 8.44 -18.65
C ARG A 107 14.88 9.53 -19.71
N ASN A 108 14.36 9.32 -20.91
CA ASN A 108 14.53 10.22 -22.06
C ASN A 108 13.55 11.40 -22.04
N THR A 109 12.62 11.46 -21.08
CA THR A 109 11.70 12.60 -20.97
C THR A 109 12.35 13.79 -20.27
N HIS A 110 13.45 13.58 -19.54
CA HIS A 110 14.06 14.57 -18.63
C HIS A 110 13.11 15.19 -17.59
N HIS A 111 11.91 14.61 -17.46
CA HIS A 111 10.84 15.04 -16.56
C HIS A 111 10.60 13.94 -15.54
N TYR A 112 11.50 13.86 -14.56
CA TYR A 112 11.54 12.74 -13.62
C TYR A 112 10.34 12.71 -12.66
N SER A 113 9.59 13.81 -12.50
CA SER A 113 8.31 13.84 -11.79
C SER A 113 7.26 12.91 -12.41
N LEU A 114 7.43 12.49 -13.66
CA LEU A 114 6.63 11.45 -14.30
C LEU A 114 6.74 10.10 -13.55
N LEU A 115 7.90 9.80 -12.95
CA LEU A 115 8.08 8.60 -12.13
C LEU A 115 7.18 8.64 -10.88
N SER A 116 7.15 9.80 -10.20
CA SER A 116 6.27 10.04 -9.05
C SER A 116 4.79 9.98 -9.43
N PHE A 117 4.42 10.53 -10.59
CA PHE A 117 3.07 10.42 -11.15
C PHE A 117 2.64 8.97 -11.39
N ILE A 118 3.47 8.17 -12.07
CA ILE A 118 3.15 6.76 -12.37
C ILE A 118 3.05 5.95 -11.06
N SER A 119 4.00 6.15 -10.14
CA SER A 119 4.00 5.49 -8.84
C SER A 119 2.73 5.81 -8.04
N ALA A 120 2.35 7.09 -7.96
CA ALA A 120 1.13 7.53 -7.29
C ALA A 120 -0.12 6.91 -7.94
N PHE A 121 -0.18 6.89 -9.27
CA PHE A 121 -1.30 6.33 -10.00
C PHE A 121 -1.49 4.84 -9.69
N ILE A 122 -0.43 4.04 -9.82
CA ILE A 122 -0.46 2.61 -9.55
C ILE A 122 -0.86 2.36 -8.08
N THR A 123 -0.32 3.14 -7.16
CA THR A 123 -0.58 3.00 -5.72
C THR A 123 -2.06 3.25 -5.39
N TYR A 124 -2.59 4.42 -5.74
CA TYR A 124 -3.97 4.79 -5.42
C TYR A 124 -4.99 3.97 -6.20
N PHE A 125 -4.70 3.63 -7.46
CA PHE A 125 -5.57 2.76 -8.24
C PHE A 125 -5.64 1.35 -7.64
N SER A 126 -4.50 0.75 -7.26
CA SER A 126 -4.47 -0.60 -6.69
C SER A 126 -5.23 -0.69 -5.37
N PHE A 127 -5.02 0.27 -4.46
CA PHE A 127 -5.78 0.35 -3.21
C PHE A 127 -7.27 0.59 -3.44
N GLY A 128 -7.63 1.56 -4.29
CA GLY A 128 -9.03 1.87 -4.58
C GLY A 128 -9.74 0.73 -5.32
N TYR A 129 -9.04 -0.03 -6.17
CA TYR A 129 -9.62 -1.15 -6.91
C TYR A 129 -10.17 -2.21 -5.96
N VAL A 130 -9.43 -2.55 -4.90
CA VAL A 130 -9.87 -3.52 -3.89
C VAL A 130 -11.22 -3.13 -3.28
N VAL A 131 -11.38 -1.85 -2.93
CA VAL A 131 -12.64 -1.33 -2.38
C VAL A 131 -13.74 -1.35 -3.44
N VAL A 132 -13.46 -0.86 -4.64
CA VAL A 132 -14.44 -0.75 -5.72
C VAL A 132 -14.99 -2.12 -6.13
N ASP A 133 -14.10 -3.10 -6.28
CA ASP A 133 -14.46 -4.47 -6.67
C ASP A 133 -15.23 -5.16 -5.53
N LEU A 134 -14.83 -4.98 -4.26
CA LEU A 134 -15.57 -5.50 -3.09
C LEU A 134 -17.01 -4.97 -3.03
N PHE A 135 -17.20 -3.66 -3.20
CA PHE A 135 -18.53 -3.04 -3.12
C PHE A 135 -19.42 -3.31 -4.34
N LYS A 136 -18.84 -3.76 -5.46
CA LYS A 136 -19.61 -4.37 -6.55
C LYS A 136 -20.13 -5.74 -6.13
N ASP A 137 -19.27 -6.59 -5.59
CA ASP A 137 -19.61 -7.96 -5.19
C ASP A 137 -20.62 -8.02 -4.03
N LEU A 138 -20.61 -7.02 -3.14
CA LEU A 138 -21.54 -6.94 -2.00
C LEU A 138 -22.99 -6.58 -2.37
N GLY A 139 -23.30 -6.21 -3.62
CA GLY A 139 -24.67 -5.92 -4.04
C GLY A 139 -25.23 -4.63 -3.42
N LYS A 140 -26.30 -4.70 -2.61
CA LYS A 140 -26.93 -3.50 -2.00
C LYS A 140 -26.18 -3.07 -0.73
N THR A 141 -25.45 -1.96 -0.81
CA THR A 141 -24.67 -1.37 0.29
C THR A 141 -24.96 0.12 0.42
N SER A 142 -24.81 0.66 1.62
CA SER A 142 -24.89 2.12 1.84
C SER A 142 -23.83 2.84 1.01
N LYS A 143 -24.27 3.85 0.24
CA LYS A 143 -23.37 4.72 -0.55
C LYS A 143 -22.40 5.47 0.34
N LEU A 144 -22.85 5.89 1.52
CA LEU A 144 -22.01 6.55 2.52
C LEU A 144 -20.91 5.61 2.99
N SER A 145 -21.25 4.37 3.38
CA SER A 145 -20.23 3.39 3.79
C SER A 145 -19.21 3.11 2.69
N TYR A 146 -19.65 3.05 1.43
CA TYR A 146 -18.76 2.88 0.29
C TYR A 146 -17.77 4.05 0.15
N ALA A 147 -18.28 5.29 0.17
CA ALA A 147 -17.44 6.47 0.14
C ALA A 147 -16.47 6.52 1.33
N THR A 148 -16.95 6.26 2.55
CA THR A 148 -16.11 6.33 3.76
C THR A 148 -15.01 5.28 3.75
N VAL A 149 -15.29 4.02 3.37
CA VAL A 149 -14.25 2.98 3.27
C VAL A 149 -13.24 3.32 2.19
N LEU A 150 -13.68 3.84 1.03
CA LEU A 150 -12.78 4.26 -0.04
C LEU A 150 -11.86 5.40 0.43
N ILE A 151 -12.44 6.46 1.00
CA ILE A 151 -11.69 7.61 1.51
C ILE A 151 -10.71 7.17 2.60
N ALA A 152 -11.14 6.34 3.55
CA ALA A 152 -10.28 5.82 4.60
C ALA A 152 -9.07 5.07 4.01
N VAL A 153 -9.30 4.14 3.08
CA VAL A 153 -8.22 3.37 2.42
C VAL A 153 -7.25 4.27 1.67
N LEU A 154 -7.73 5.27 0.92
CA LEU A 154 -6.87 6.18 0.18
C LEU A 154 -6.09 7.13 1.11
N CYS A 155 -6.72 7.67 2.16
CA CYS A 155 -6.09 8.60 3.10
C CYS A 155 -5.13 7.91 4.08
N LEU A 156 -5.25 6.60 4.32
CA LEU A 156 -4.27 5.86 5.14
C LEU A 156 -2.90 5.75 4.47
N ASN A 157 -2.82 6.02 3.17
CA ASN A 157 -1.57 6.13 2.44
C ASN A 157 -1.11 7.60 2.39
N ASN A 158 0.07 7.90 2.93
CA ASN A 158 0.59 9.27 2.92
C ASN A 158 1.07 9.67 1.52
N TYR A 159 0.62 10.85 1.08
CA TYR A 159 0.90 11.36 -0.25
C TYR A 159 2.40 11.58 -0.49
N ARG A 160 3.13 12.22 0.44
CA ARG A 160 4.58 12.45 0.32
C ARG A 160 5.37 11.15 0.26
N TYR A 161 5.01 10.16 1.06
CA TYR A 161 5.63 8.83 0.99
C TYR A 161 5.37 8.15 -0.35
N THR A 162 4.21 8.39 -0.96
CA THR A 162 3.86 7.83 -2.27
C THR A 162 4.61 8.49 -3.42
N THR A 163 4.82 9.81 -3.35
CA THR A 163 5.52 10.57 -4.39
C THR A 163 7.05 10.50 -4.26
N SER A 164 7.57 10.31 -3.05
CA SER A 164 9.01 10.23 -2.76
C SER A 164 9.50 8.81 -2.54
N GLY A 165 8.92 8.09 -1.57
CA GLY A 165 9.20 6.67 -1.24
C GLY A 165 8.55 5.68 -2.20
N MET A 166 8.47 6.06 -3.49
CA MET A 166 7.68 5.47 -4.57
C MET A 166 7.67 3.94 -4.57
N ARG A 167 8.85 3.34 -4.51
CA ARG A 167 9.04 1.88 -4.58
C ARG A 167 8.22 1.13 -3.54
N PHE A 168 8.32 1.54 -2.28
CA PHE A 168 7.71 0.79 -1.19
C PHE A 168 6.18 0.90 -1.24
N CYS A 169 5.66 2.13 -1.39
CA CYS A 169 4.22 2.40 -1.52
C CYS A 169 3.59 1.66 -2.71
N MET A 170 4.25 1.66 -3.87
CA MET A 170 3.78 0.94 -5.04
C MET A 170 3.79 -0.57 -4.82
N ALA A 171 4.85 -1.12 -4.24
CA ALA A 171 4.95 -2.55 -3.95
C ALA A 171 3.85 -3.00 -2.98
N VAL A 172 3.61 -2.28 -1.88
CA VAL A 172 2.57 -2.65 -0.90
C VAL A 172 1.15 -2.54 -1.47
N ALA A 173 0.88 -1.54 -2.32
CA ALA A 173 -0.43 -1.41 -2.95
C ALA A 173 -0.71 -2.57 -3.93
N LEU A 174 0.31 -2.96 -4.72
CA LEU A 174 0.24 -4.15 -5.57
C LEU A 174 0.11 -5.43 -4.74
N MET A 175 0.80 -5.54 -3.61
CA MET A 175 0.64 -6.66 -2.68
C MET A 175 -0.80 -6.77 -2.17
N MET A 176 -1.41 -5.69 -1.72
CA MET A 176 -2.81 -5.70 -1.27
C MET A 176 -3.76 -6.13 -2.40
N LEU A 177 -3.57 -5.59 -3.61
CA LEU A 177 -4.37 -5.96 -4.78
C LEU A 177 -4.26 -7.45 -5.11
N LEU A 178 -3.05 -8.00 -5.13
CA LEU A 178 -2.83 -9.42 -5.40
C LEU A 178 -3.40 -10.31 -4.29
N LEU A 179 -3.18 -9.97 -3.02
CA LEU A 179 -3.76 -10.68 -1.89
C LEU A 179 -5.29 -10.68 -1.95
N TYR A 180 -5.91 -9.57 -2.37
CA TYR A 180 -7.33 -9.48 -2.59
C TYR A 180 -7.80 -10.37 -3.76
N LEU A 181 -7.18 -10.26 -4.94
CA LEU A 181 -7.59 -11.04 -6.11
C LEU A 181 -7.39 -12.56 -5.91
N GLU A 182 -6.35 -12.97 -5.20
CA GLU A 182 -6.12 -14.37 -4.88
C GLU A 182 -7.05 -14.92 -3.80
N SER A 183 -7.57 -14.07 -2.91
CA SER A 183 -8.56 -14.49 -1.92
C SER A 183 -9.80 -15.08 -2.59
N LYS A 184 -10.20 -14.54 -3.76
CA LYS A 184 -11.27 -15.08 -4.64
C LYS A 184 -11.03 -16.51 -5.11
N LYS A 185 -9.78 -16.99 -5.03
CA LYS A 185 -9.34 -18.36 -5.38
C LYS A 185 -8.86 -19.15 -4.14
N GLY A 186 -9.10 -18.65 -2.94
CA GLY A 186 -8.68 -19.27 -1.68
C GLY A 186 -7.16 -19.45 -1.53
N TYR A 187 -6.35 -18.67 -2.26
CA TYR A 187 -4.87 -18.75 -2.26
C TYR A 187 -4.29 -20.12 -2.68
N THR A 188 -5.00 -20.90 -3.48
CA THR A 188 -4.56 -22.26 -3.88
C THR A 188 -3.81 -22.30 -5.21
N SER A 189 -3.94 -21.27 -6.05
CA SER A 189 -3.44 -21.29 -7.42
C SER A 189 -1.96 -20.91 -7.50
N LEU A 190 -1.12 -21.82 -8.01
CA LEU A 190 0.29 -21.56 -8.30
C LEU A 190 0.47 -20.61 -9.49
N LYS A 191 -0.42 -20.67 -10.49
CA LYS A 191 -0.37 -19.77 -11.66
C LYS A 191 -0.51 -18.31 -11.27
N THR A 192 -1.28 -18.03 -10.21
CA THR A 192 -1.43 -16.66 -9.71
C THR A 192 -0.32 -16.26 -8.74
N ALA A 193 0.42 -17.24 -8.18
CA ALA A 193 1.58 -17.00 -7.34
C ALA A 193 2.70 -16.26 -8.08
N ILE A 194 2.85 -16.48 -9.39
CA ILE A 194 3.88 -15.83 -10.20
C ILE A 194 3.72 -14.30 -10.23
N TRP A 195 2.50 -13.78 -10.06
CA TRP A 195 2.25 -12.35 -10.04
C TRP A 195 2.89 -11.65 -8.84
N TYR A 196 3.25 -12.36 -7.77
CA TYR A 196 3.99 -11.79 -6.64
C TYR A 196 5.43 -11.42 -6.99
N LEU A 197 5.97 -11.88 -8.13
CA LEU A 197 7.21 -11.34 -8.68
C LEU A 197 7.09 -9.86 -9.02
N LEU A 198 5.88 -9.38 -9.34
CA LEU A 198 5.63 -7.98 -9.66
C LEU A 198 5.99 -7.03 -8.49
N PRO A 199 5.32 -7.10 -7.32
CA PRO A 199 5.68 -6.25 -6.19
C PRO A 199 7.09 -6.53 -5.65
N LEU A 200 7.59 -7.77 -5.72
CA LEU A 200 8.98 -8.10 -5.33
C LEU A 200 10.01 -7.38 -6.20
N GLY A 201 9.81 -7.36 -7.53
CA GLY A 201 10.70 -6.64 -8.43
C GLY A 201 10.53 -5.13 -8.38
N VAL A 202 9.52 -4.60 -7.68
CA VAL A 202 9.41 -3.17 -7.34
C VAL A 202 10.17 -2.86 -6.05
N HIS A 203 9.96 -3.65 -4.99
CA HIS A 203 10.66 -3.48 -3.72
C HIS A 203 10.73 -4.80 -2.94
N SER A 204 11.95 -5.31 -2.69
CA SER A 204 12.17 -6.60 -2.05
C SER A 204 11.64 -6.72 -0.61
N ALA A 205 11.51 -5.61 0.12
CA ALA A 205 10.98 -5.61 1.49
C ALA A 205 9.54 -6.16 1.65
N VAL A 206 8.78 -6.44 0.58
CA VAL A 206 7.48 -7.12 0.71
C VAL A 206 7.59 -8.64 0.82
N ILE A 207 8.81 -9.21 0.81
CA ILE A 207 9.06 -10.65 0.75
C ILE A 207 8.40 -11.48 1.85
N TYR A 208 8.33 -10.97 3.08
CA TYR A 208 7.69 -11.72 4.18
C TYR A 208 6.17 -11.79 4.03
N PHE A 209 5.53 -10.81 3.38
CA PHE A 209 4.11 -10.91 3.02
C PHE A 209 3.87 -11.96 1.93
N VAL A 210 4.79 -12.04 0.95
CA VAL A 210 4.78 -13.09 -0.07
C VAL A 210 4.98 -14.46 0.58
N GLY A 211 5.94 -14.60 1.50
CA GLY A 211 6.15 -15.82 2.28
C GLY A 211 4.90 -16.24 3.06
N LEU A 212 4.26 -15.30 3.75
CA LEU A 212 3.01 -15.58 4.46
C LEU A 212 1.89 -16.04 3.52
N ARG A 213 1.80 -15.47 2.31
CA ARG A 213 0.90 -15.96 1.27
C ARG A 213 1.15 -17.43 0.93
N PHE A 214 2.41 -17.84 0.76
CA PHE A 214 2.73 -19.24 0.45
C PHE A 214 2.44 -20.18 1.62
N LEU A 215 2.55 -19.70 2.87
CA LEU A 215 2.17 -20.46 4.07
C LEU A 215 0.65 -20.55 4.25
N PHE A 216 -0.13 -19.63 3.68
CA PHE A 216 -1.56 -19.50 3.93
C PHE A 216 -2.37 -20.79 3.72
N PRO A 217 -2.18 -21.58 2.64
CA PRO A 217 -2.91 -22.85 2.47
C PRO A 217 -2.75 -23.82 3.65
N LEU A 218 -1.58 -23.81 4.30
CA LEU A 218 -1.28 -24.65 5.47
C LEU A 218 -1.90 -24.08 6.75
N ILE A 219 -1.98 -22.75 6.86
CA ILE A 219 -2.46 -22.06 8.05
C ILE A 219 -3.91 -21.56 7.98
N LYS A 220 -4.62 -21.72 6.86
CA LYS A 220 -5.98 -21.20 6.63
C LYS A 220 -6.97 -21.50 7.77
N ARG A 221 -6.85 -22.68 8.39
CA ARG A 221 -7.60 -23.05 9.60
C ARG A 221 -6.90 -22.44 10.80
N VAL A 222 -7.48 -21.38 11.33
CA VAL A 222 -6.96 -20.65 12.48
C VAL A 222 -6.98 -21.52 13.73
N THR A 223 -5.82 -21.64 14.37
CA THR A 223 -5.60 -22.29 15.66
C THR A 223 -4.63 -21.44 16.46
N LEU A 224 -4.65 -21.56 17.79
CA LEU A 224 -3.72 -20.82 18.65
C LEU A 224 -2.26 -21.05 18.26
N THR A 225 -1.87 -22.30 18.01
CA THR A 225 -0.49 -22.66 17.61
C THR A 225 -0.06 -21.95 16.33
N LYS A 226 -0.91 -21.94 15.30
CA LYS A 226 -0.61 -21.25 14.03
C LYS A 226 -0.56 -19.73 14.21
N SER A 227 -1.45 -19.17 15.04
CA SER A 227 -1.43 -17.75 15.36
C SER A 227 -0.15 -17.35 16.10
N LEU A 228 0.27 -18.13 17.11
CA LEU A 228 1.52 -17.91 17.83
C LEU A 228 2.73 -18.04 16.91
N PHE A 229 2.75 -19.05 16.03
CA PHE A 229 3.82 -19.21 15.04
C PHE A 229 3.97 -17.98 14.14
N VAL A 230 2.87 -17.41 13.64
CA VAL A 230 2.91 -16.20 12.80
C VAL A 230 3.28 -14.96 13.61
N LEU A 231 2.74 -14.80 14.82
CA LEU A 231 3.07 -13.70 15.74
C LEU A 231 4.56 -13.66 16.07
N LEU A 232 5.15 -14.83 16.32
CA LEU A 232 6.57 -14.98 16.62
C LEU A 232 7.45 -14.99 15.37
N GLY A 233 6.87 -14.85 14.17
CA GLY A 233 7.60 -14.93 12.89
C GLY A 233 8.78 -13.98 12.80
N PHE A 234 8.59 -12.68 13.08
CA PHE A 234 9.70 -11.72 13.08
C PHE A 234 10.74 -11.98 14.17
N PRO A 235 10.36 -12.15 15.46
CA PRO A 235 11.30 -12.52 16.51
C PRO A 235 12.13 -13.77 16.17
N ILE A 236 11.51 -14.80 15.58
CA ILE A 236 12.22 -16.01 15.14
C ILE A 236 13.16 -15.69 13.99
N LEU A 237 12.69 -15.00 12.94
CA LEU A 237 13.51 -14.66 11.77
C LEU A 237 14.75 -13.84 12.16
N PHE A 238 14.60 -12.87 13.07
CA PHE A 238 15.72 -12.03 13.48
C PHE A 238 16.77 -12.73 14.33
N ASN A 239 16.41 -13.78 15.05
CA ASN A 239 17.39 -14.57 15.81
C ASN A 239 17.97 -15.73 15.00
N LEU A 240 17.12 -16.42 14.22
CA LEU A 240 17.48 -17.63 13.49
C LEU A 240 18.29 -17.35 12.22
N VAL A 241 17.94 -16.30 11.46
CA VAL A 241 18.61 -16.00 10.18
C VAL A 241 20.08 -15.61 10.38
N PRO A 242 20.44 -14.72 11.33
CA PRO A 242 21.84 -14.44 11.64
C PRO A 242 22.63 -15.67 12.06
N TRP A 243 22.05 -16.49 12.94
CA TRP A 243 22.68 -17.71 13.41
C TRP A 243 22.97 -18.70 12.26
N LEU A 244 21.97 -18.97 11.41
CA LEU A 244 22.13 -19.86 10.25
C LEU A 244 23.21 -19.36 9.27
N ALA A 245 23.29 -18.05 9.04
CA ALA A 245 24.28 -17.54 8.10
C ALA A 245 25.70 -17.55 8.62
N ASN A 246 25.88 -17.36 9.93
CA ASN A 246 27.18 -17.50 10.57
C ASN A 246 27.68 -18.95 10.46
N LEU A 247 26.77 -19.93 10.50
CA LEU A 247 27.10 -21.33 10.26
C LEU A 247 27.48 -21.63 8.81
N VAL A 248 26.74 -21.09 7.85
CA VAL A 248 26.94 -21.40 6.41
C VAL A 248 28.07 -20.57 5.79
N GLY A 249 28.46 -19.44 6.39
CA GLY A 249 29.56 -18.59 5.91
C GLY A 249 29.31 -17.90 4.57
N TRP A 250 28.06 -17.91 4.07
CA TRP A 250 27.74 -17.40 2.74
C TRP A 250 27.69 -15.87 2.71
N THR A 251 28.63 -15.25 1.99
CA THR A 251 28.78 -13.79 1.87
C THR A 251 27.51 -13.05 1.44
N TYR A 252 26.69 -13.66 0.58
CA TYR A 252 25.40 -13.10 0.17
C TYR A 252 24.42 -13.01 1.35
N LEU A 253 24.32 -14.09 2.14
CA LEU A 253 23.43 -14.16 3.29
C LEU A 253 23.88 -13.19 4.41
N GLN A 254 25.19 -13.01 4.57
CA GLN A 254 25.78 -12.00 5.47
C GLN A 254 25.38 -10.57 5.07
N SER A 255 25.31 -10.27 3.77
CA SER A 255 24.84 -8.96 3.29
C SER A 255 23.36 -8.69 3.63
N PHE A 256 22.54 -9.74 3.70
CA PHE A 256 21.14 -9.67 4.08
C PHE A 256 20.96 -9.44 5.59
N ILE A 257 21.80 -10.09 6.40
CA ILE A 257 21.83 -9.91 7.86
C ILE A 257 22.18 -8.49 8.24
N ARG A 258 23.22 -7.91 7.63
CA ARG A 258 23.57 -6.52 7.89
C ARG A 258 22.41 -5.57 7.61
N LYS A 259 21.61 -5.83 6.57
CA LYS A 259 20.40 -5.03 6.30
C LYS A 259 19.36 -5.25 7.40
N ILE A 260 19.11 -6.49 7.78
CA ILE A 260 18.21 -6.83 8.90
C ILE A 260 18.61 -6.09 10.18
N GLU A 261 19.89 -6.13 10.57
CA GLU A 261 20.41 -5.49 11.78
C GLU A 261 20.16 -3.99 11.73
N VAL A 262 20.54 -3.32 10.64
CA VAL A 262 20.30 -1.87 10.44
C VAL A 262 18.81 -1.53 10.55
N TYR A 263 17.93 -2.27 9.87
CA TYR A 263 16.49 -2.00 9.90
C TYR A 263 15.81 -2.38 11.23
N SER A 264 16.42 -3.27 12.00
CA SER A 264 15.96 -3.68 13.33
C SER A 264 16.41 -2.72 14.43
N ASP A 265 17.49 -1.96 14.21
CA ASP A 265 18.02 -0.99 15.16
C ASP A 265 17.19 0.30 15.18
N ASN A 266 16.54 0.54 16.32
CA ASN A 266 15.72 1.72 16.53
C ASN A 266 16.55 3.01 16.67
N SER A 267 17.83 2.91 17.07
CA SER A 267 18.69 4.09 17.27
C SER A 267 19.04 4.75 15.93
N SER A 268 19.36 3.93 14.92
CA SER A 268 19.65 4.33 13.54
C SER A 268 18.53 5.15 12.87
N TYR A 269 17.28 5.05 13.34
CA TYR A 269 16.12 5.75 12.76
C TYR A 269 15.43 6.73 13.71
N SER A 270 15.94 6.92 14.92
CA SER A 270 15.29 7.73 15.97
C SER A 270 14.95 9.16 15.51
N GLN A 271 15.83 9.80 14.73
CA GLN A 271 15.67 11.16 14.20
C GLN A 271 14.53 11.29 13.18
N PHE A 272 14.10 10.19 12.55
CA PHE A 272 13.01 10.21 11.57
C PHE A 272 11.62 10.09 12.23
N PHE A 273 11.52 9.64 13.48
CA PHE A 273 10.24 9.47 14.18
C PHE A 273 9.78 10.75 14.87
N ASN A 274 9.26 11.68 14.07
CA ASN A 274 8.56 12.86 14.60
C ASN A 274 7.23 12.48 15.28
N THR A 275 6.56 13.46 15.89
CA THR A 275 5.27 13.27 16.58
C THR A 275 4.23 12.58 15.68
N THR A 276 4.17 12.94 14.40
CA THR A 276 3.20 12.37 13.46
C THR A 276 3.42 10.87 13.24
N LEU A 277 4.65 10.45 12.96
CA LEU A 277 5.00 9.04 12.76
C LEU A 277 4.83 8.24 14.06
N THR A 278 5.25 8.81 15.19
CA THR A 278 5.08 8.16 16.50
C THR A 278 3.61 7.92 16.83
N MET A 279 2.73 8.91 16.60
CA MET A 279 1.28 8.75 16.80
C MET A 279 0.69 7.68 15.87
N ARG A 280 1.13 7.63 14.60
CA ARG A 280 0.72 6.56 13.67
C ARG A 280 1.07 5.18 14.21
N LEU A 281 2.26 4.99 14.78
CA LEU A 281 2.66 3.71 15.37
C LEU A 281 1.74 3.29 16.52
N TYR A 282 1.46 4.20 17.45
CA TYR A 282 0.59 3.90 18.59
C TYR A 282 -0.85 3.62 18.16
N VAL A 283 -1.43 4.43 17.28
CA VAL A 283 -2.78 4.16 16.77
C VAL A 283 -2.80 2.88 15.94
N GLY A 284 -1.71 2.56 15.23
CA GLY A 284 -1.54 1.28 14.55
C GLY A 284 -1.68 0.10 15.52
N ILE A 285 -1.08 0.16 16.72
CA ILE A 285 -1.20 -0.89 17.74
C ILE A 285 -2.66 -1.03 18.17
N VAL A 286 -3.32 0.10 18.46
CA VAL A 286 -4.74 0.12 18.85
C VAL A 286 -5.61 -0.52 17.76
N LEU A 287 -5.43 -0.12 16.50
CA LEU A 287 -6.20 -0.66 15.36
C LEU A 287 -5.95 -2.16 15.17
N MET A 288 -4.71 -2.62 15.31
CA MET A 288 -4.38 -4.04 15.25
C MET A 288 -5.06 -4.84 16.36
N VAL A 289 -5.02 -4.35 17.61
CA VAL A 289 -5.67 -5.01 18.76
C VAL A 289 -7.18 -5.05 18.56
N LEU A 290 -7.81 -3.92 18.21
CA LEU A 290 -9.25 -3.85 17.95
C LEU A 290 -9.67 -4.80 16.83
N PHE A 291 -8.89 -4.89 15.75
CA PHE A 291 -9.15 -5.80 14.65
C PHE A 291 -9.01 -7.28 15.06
N VAL A 292 -7.97 -7.64 15.83
CA VAL A 292 -7.81 -9.01 16.34
C VAL A 292 -8.99 -9.41 17.24
N LEU A 293 -9.41 -8.53 18.15
CA LEU A 293 -10.58 -8.75 18.99
C LEU A 293 -11.85 -8.94 18.16
N LEU A 294 -12.06 -8.08 17.16
CA LEU A 294 -13.19 -8.17 16.23
C LEU A 294 -13.18 -9.50 15.46
N TYR A 295 -12.03 -9.90 14.93
CA TYR A 295 -11.86 -11.13 14.18
C TYR A 295 -12.16 -12.36 15.04
N LEU A 296 -11.53 -12.46 16.22
CA LEU A 296 -11.71 -13.61 17.13
C LEU A 296 -13.14 -13.70 17.67
N GLY A 297 -13.78 -12.56 17.94
CA GLY A 297 -15.18 -12.50 18.39
C GLY A 297 -16.18 -13.01 17.35
N ILE A 298 -15.85 -12.91 16.06
CA ILE A 298 -16.76 -13.29 14.96
C ILE A 298 -16.43 -14.68 14.39
N VAL A 299 -15.16 -15.05 14.27
CA VAL A 299 -14.71 -16.27 13.55
C VAL A 299 -15.41 -17.53 14.01
N ASN A 300 -15.59 -17.71 15.32
CA ASN A 300 -16.24 -18.90 15.85
C ASN A 300 -17.70 -19.03 15.41
N SER A 301 -18.37 -17.90 15.19
CA SER A 301 -19.77 -17.84 14.76
C SER A 301 -19.93 -18.06 13.25
N LEU A 302 -18.85 -17.95 12.46
CA LEU A 302 -18.88 -17.97 10.99
C LEU A 302 -18.07 -19.12 10.38
N LYS A 303 -17.71 -20.14 11.19
CA LYS A 303 -16.92 -21.32 10.77
C LYS A 303 -17.49 -22.09 9.58
N THR A 304 -18.79 -21.94 9.28
CA THR A 304 -19.51 -22.64 8.21
C THR A 304 -19.64 -21.83 6.93
N THR A 305 -19.19 -20.57 6.90
CA THR A 305 -19.37 -19.69 5.74
C THR A 305 -18.22 -19.87 4.76
N ASP A 306 -18.46 -20.60 3.67
CA ASP A 306 -17.51 -20.76 2.56
C ASP A 306 -17.59 -19.55 1.61
N ASP A 307 -17.06 -18.41 2.06
CA ASP A 307 -16.96 -17.18 1.26
C ASP A 307 -15.50 -16.76 1.11
N TRP A 308 -15.10 -16.45 -0.11
CA TRP A 308 -13.75 -15.99 -0.42
C TRP A 308 -13.35 -14.74 0.38
N ARG A 309 -14.32 -13.90 0.76
CA ARG A 309 -14.11 -12.72 1.60
C ARG A 309 -13.51 -13.07 2.95
N PHE A 310 -13.87 -14.23 3.52
CA PHE A 310 -13.23 -14.73 4.75
C PHE A 310 -11.76 -15.06 4.54
N SER A 311 -11.38 -15.58 3.37
CA SER A 311 -9.96 -15.84 3.08
C SER A 311 -9.14 -14.54 3.13
N PHE A 312 -9.67 -13.45 2.58
CA PHE A 312 -9.02 -12.13 2.67
C PHE A 312 -8.93 -11.65 4.13
N VAL A 313 -10.02 -11.74 4.89
CA VAL A 313 -10.05 -11.34 6.31
C VAL A 313 -9.06 -12.17 7.14
N THR A 314 -9.00 -13.48 6.93
CA THR A 314 -8.05 -14.37 7.62
C THR A 314 -6.60 -14.06 7.23
N MET A 315 -6.34 -13.71 5.97
CA MET A 315 -5.02 -13.23 5.55
C MET A 315 -4.66 -11.92 6.28
N THR A 316 -5.59 -10.96 6.35
CA THR A 316 -5.41 -9.72 7.13
C THR A 316 -5.15 -10.01 8.61
N TYR A 317 -5.83 -10.99 9.19
CA TYR A 317 -5.56 -11.43 10.57
C TYR A 317 -4.12 -11.93 10.72
N TYR A 318 -3.64 -12.78 9.82
CA TYR A 318 -2.24 -13.25 9.89
C TYR A 318 -1.22 -12.15 9.63
N ILE A 319 -1.48 -11.22 8.70
CA ILE A 319 -0.62 -10.05 8.49
C ILE A 319 -0.63 -9.14 9.72
N THR A 320 -1.78 -9.00 10.41
CA THR A 320 -1.86 -8.28 11.68
C THR A 320 -0.98 -8.92 12.74
N LEU A 321 -1.06 -10.24 12.92
CA LEU A 321 -0.22 -10.96 13.89
C LEU A 321 1.26 -10.85 13.56
N LEU A 322 1.63 -11.05 12.29
CA LEU A 322 3.01 -10.89 11.84
C LEU A 322 3.50 -9.47 12.15
N SER A 323 2.68 -8.45 11.86
CA SER A 323 3.03 -7.04 12.12
C SER A 323 3.11 -6.73 13.63
N MET A 324 2.27 -7.34 14.47
CA MET A 324 2.41 -7.24 15.93
C MET A 324 3.76 -7.79 16.41
N GLY A 325 4.22 -8.89 15.82
CA GLY A 325 5.56 -9.44 16.08
C GLY A 325 6.70 -8.49 15.70
N SER A 326 6.45 -7.55 14.79
CA SER A 326 7.44 -6.54 14.37
C SER A 326 7.49 -5.29 15.24
N ILE A 327 6.59 -5.11 16.23
CA ILE A 327 6.51 -3.90 17.08
C ILE A 327 7.86 -3.50 17.71
N PRO A 328 8.72 -4.42 18.19
CA PRO A 328 10.04 -4.04 18.72
C PRO A 328 10.95 -3.34 17.70
N PHE A 329 10.71 -3.53 16.40
CA PHE A 329 11.51 -3.03 15.28
C PHE A 329 10.75 -1.89 14.58
N ARG A 330 10.86 -0.66 15.11
CA ARG A 330 9.96 0.46 14.79
C ARG A 330 9.87 0.77 13.29
N ASN A 331 11.00 0.71 12.57
CA ASN A 331 11.03 1.00 11.12
C ASN A 331 10.31 -0.08 10.30
N ILE A 332 10.49 -1.35 10.67
CA ILE A 332 9.81 -2.47 10.01
C ILE A 332 8.32 -2.42 10.31
N TYR A 333 7.97 -2.14 11.56
CA TYR A 333 6.59 -1.95 11.98
C TYR A 333 5.91 -0.78 11.25
N ASP A 334 6.55 0.40 11.16
CA ASP A 334 6.03 1.55 10.41
C ASP A 334 5.75 1.20 8.94
N ARG A 335 6.68 0.48 8.32
CA ARG A 335 6.54 -0.02 6.95
C ARG A 335 5.36 -0.98 6.80
N ASN A 336 5.18 -1.90 7.75
CA ASN A 336 4.06 -2.85 7.75
C ASN A 336 2.69 -2.13 7.79
N LEU A 337 2.59 -1.00 8.49
CA LEU A 337 1.34 -0.24 8.59
C LEU A 337 0.84 0.30 7.25
N PHE A 338 1.70 0.50 6.24
CA PHE A 338 1.26 0.93 4.90
C PHE A 338 0.39 -0.11 4.19
N LEU A 339 0.69 -1.39 4.38
CA LEU A 339 -0.15 -2.48 3.86
C LEU A 339 -1.32 -2.75 4.81
N LEU A 340 -1.02 -2.83 6.11
CA LEU A 340 -1.94 -3.37 7.09
C LEU A 340 -3.16 -2.49 7.36
N LEU A 341 -2.99 -1.18 7.51
CA LEU A 341 -4.12 -0.31 7.90
C LEU A 341 -5.24 -0.31 6.83
N PRO A 342 -4.94 -0.16 5.52
CA PRO A 342 -5.95 -0.34 4.47
C PRO A 342 -6.63 -1.72 4.51
N MET A 343 -5.87 -2.79 4.74
CA MET A 343 -6.41 -4.15 4.84
C MET A 343 -7.34 -4.31 6.05
N ILE A 344 -7.00 -3.72 7.20
CA ILE A 344 -7.85 -3.71 8.41
C ILE A 344 -9.18 -3.01 8.11
N VAL A 345 -9.17 -1.84 7.46
CA VAL A 345 -10.40 -1.12 7.12
C VAL A 345 -11.32 -1.97 6.24
N VAL A 346 -10.76 -2.55 5.16
CA VAL A 346 -11.52 -3.42 4.24
C VAL A 346 -12.05 -4.66 4.97
N SER A 347 -11.21 -5.34 5.74
CA SER A 347 -11.57 -6.58 6.44
C SER A 347 -12.60 -6.35 7.54
N THR A 348 -12.49 -5.23 8.25
CA THR A 348 -13.46 -4.79 9.25
C THR A 348 -14.82 -4.55 8.63
N TYR A 349 -14.87 -3.90 7.45
CA TYR A 349 -16.13 -3.72 6.74
C TYR A 349 -16.71 -5.05 6.24
N ILE A 350 -15.88 -5.97 5.75
CA ILE A 350 -16.33 -7.32 5.40
C ILE A 350 -17.00 -7.97 6.62
N LEU A 351 -16.32 -8.03 7.77
CA LEU A 351 -16.85 -8.60 9.01
C LEU A 351 -18.17 -7.92 9.44
N PHE A 352 -18.26 -6.61 9.29
CA PHE A 352 -19.49 -5.85 9.55
C PHE A 352 -20.67 -6.34 8.72
N THR A 353 -20.48 -6.72 7.45
CA THR A 353 -21.57 -7.21 6.60
C THR A 353 -22.11 -8.56 7.07
N TYR A 354 -21.29 -9.37 7.74
CA TYR A 354 -21.70 -10.66 8.32
C TYR A 354 -22.34 -10.54 9.71
N ARG A 355 -22.39 -9.35 10.32
CA ARG A 355 -22.96 -9.17 11.67
C ARG A 355 -24.39 -9.72 11.82
N TYR A 356 -25.19 -9.66 10.75
CA TYR A 356 -26.57 -10.15 10.78
C TYR A 356 -26.68 -11.67 10.90
N GLN A 357 -25.61 -12.41 10.57
CA GLN A 357 -25.54 -13.86 10.77
C GLN A 357 -25.28 -14.24 12.23
N LEU A 358 -24.88 -13.29 13.09
CA LEU A 358 -24.69 -13.54 14.52
C LEU A 358 -26.04 -13.73 15.21
N LYS A 359 -26.21 -14.83 15.94
CA LYS A 359 -27.46 -15.15 16.67
C LYS A 359 -27.71 -14.21 17.85
N ILE A 360 -26.65 -13.82 18.55
CA ILE A 360 -26.72 -12.99 19.77
C ILE A 360 -26.71 -11.50 19.38
N ILE A 361 -27.77 -10.76 19.75
CA ILE A 361 -27.92 -9.33 19.42
C ILE A 361 -26.79 -8.48 20.02
N ALA A 362 -26.40 -8.75 21.28
CA ALA A 362 -25.28 -8.03 21.92
C ALA A 362 -23.99 -8.12 21.08
N ASN A 363 -23.69 -9.28 20.50
CA ASN A 363 -22.54 -9.45 19.62
C ASN A 363 -22.66 -8.59 18.35
N ARG A 364 -23.87 -8.40 17.81
CA ARG A 364 -24.09 -7.50 16.66
C ARG A 364 -23.74 -6.05 17.00
N ASN A 365 -24.13 -5.59 18.19
CA ASN A 365 -23.86 -4.23 18.65
C ASN A 365 -22.36 -4.03 18.92
N VAL A 366 -21.67 -5.02 19.50
CA VAL A 366 -20.22 -4.99 19.67
C VAL A 366 -19.51 -4.90 18.33
N VAL A 367 -19.91 -5.74 17.35
CA VAL A 367 -19.34 -5.69 15.99
C VAL A 367 -19.58 -4.33 15.34
N TYR A 368 -20.78 -3.77 15.48
CA TYR A 368 -21.09 -2.43 14.99
C TYR A 368 -20.18 -1.38 15.64
N GLY A 369 -20.08 -1.35 16.96
CA GLY A 369 -19.27 -0.40 17.72
C GLY A 369 -17.78 -0.48 17.38
N LEU A 370 -17.22 -1.69 17.34
CA LEU A 370 -15.82 -1.93 16.95
C LEU A 370 -15.56 -1.52 15.49
N THR A 371 -16.47 -1.84 14.58
CA THR A 371 -16.36 -1.44 13.17
C THR A 371 -16.32 0.08 13.04
N MET A 372 -17.25 0.78 13.69
CA MET A 372 -17.29 2.24 13.67
C MET A 372 -16.05 2.85 14.34
N GLY A 373 -15.59 2.31 15.47
CA GLY A 373 -14.37 2.75 16.14
C GLY A 373 -13.13 2.62 15.25
N ILE A 374 -12.93 1.46 14.62
CA ILE A 374 -11.84 1.22 13.67
C ILE A 374 -11.91 2.18 12.49
N LEU A 375 -13.09 2.39 11.91
CA LEU A 375 -13.26 3.27 10.75
C LEU A 375 -13.01 4.74 11.10
N CYS A 376 -13.56 5.23 12.22
CA CYS A 376 -13.34 6.59 12.70
C CYS A 376 -11.86 6.85 13.01
N LEU A 377 -11.21 5.95 13.74
CA LEU A 377 -9.77 6.04 14.03
C LEU A 377 -8.93 6.01 12.75
N SER A 378 -9.27 5.14 11.79
CA SER A 378 -8.57 5.05 10.51
C SER A 378 -8.69 6.34 9.69
N CYS A 379 -9.88 6.94 9.63
CA CYS A 379 -10.08 8.24 8.99
C CYS A 379 -9.29 9.35 9.68
N ALA A 380 -9.35 9.43 11.02
CA ALA A 380 -8.64 10.44 11.80
C ALA A 380 -7.12 10.34 11.60
N VAL A 381 -6.57 9.12 11.66
CA VAL A 381 -5.15 8.87 11.37
C VAL A 381 -4.80 9.21 9.93
N GLY A 382 -5.63 8.82 8.96
CA GLY A 382 -5.37 9.13 7.55
C GLY A 382 -5.30 10.64 7.28
N ILE A 383 -6.20 11.42 7.87
CA ILE A 383 -6.18 12.90 7.79
C ILE A 383 -4.91 13.43 8.46
N PHE A 384 -4.67 13.07 9.72
CA PHE A 384 -3.52 13.56 10.48
C PHE A 384 -2.19 13.20 9.81
N TYR A 385 -2.08 12.00 9.26
CA TYR A 385 -0.89 11.53 8.58
C TYR A 385 -0.64 12.29 7.27
N ASN A 386 -1.68 12.80 6.61
CA ASN A 386 -1.57 13.63 5.41
C ASN A 386 -1.56 15.15 5.69
N ASN A 387 -1.64 15.60 6.94
CA ASN A 387 -1.55 17.03 7.28
C ASN A 387 -0.25 17.67 6.79
N ASN A 388 0.84 16.90 6.70
CA ASN A 388 2.12 17.32 6.14
C ASN A 388 2.17 17.15 4.61
N PHE A 389 1.06 17.43 3.92
CA PHE A 389 1.02 17.41 2.46
C PHE A 389 2.16 18.27 1.90
N PRO A 390 2.91 17.80 0.89
CA PRO A 390 4.19 18.40 0.50
C PRO A 390 4.04 19.69 -0.32
N PHE A 391 3.22 20.64 0.13
CA PHE A 391 2.98 21.91 -0.55
C PHE A 391 4.27 22.72 -0.78
N ALA A 392 5.24 22.62 0.13
CA ALA A 392 6.55 23.28 -0.02
C ALA A 392 7.45 22.65 -1.11
N PHE A 393 7.08 21.47 -1.60
CA PHE A 393 7.80 20.71 -2.62
C PHE A 393 7.00 20.60 -3.91
N ILE A 394 5.97 21.43 -4.07
CA ILE A 394 5.14 21.51 -5.26
C ILE A 394 5.31 22.91 -5.84
N ASP A 395 5.66 23.02 -7.11
CA ASP A 395 5.93 24.31 -7.76
C ASP A 395 4.66 25.09 -8.16
N PHE A 396 3.49 24.52 -7.89
CA PHE A 396 2.17 25.17 -8.01
C PHE A 396 1.70 25.71 -6.66
N SER A 397 1.06 26.88 -6.67
CA SER A 397 0.34 27.36 -5.49
C SER A 397 -0.85 26.47 -5.15
N LYS A 398 -1.38 26.56 -3.93
CA LYS A 398 -2.60 25.83 -3.53
C LYS A 398 -3.78 26.14 -4.45
N THR A 399 -3.91 27.39 -4.89
CA THR A 399 -4.94 27.82 -5.83
C THR A 399 -4.72 27.20 -7.20
N ASP A 400 -3.48 27.22 -7.72
CA ASP A 400 -3.13 26.60 -9.01
C ASP A 400 -3.49 25.11 -9.04
N LEU A 401 -3.22 24.38 -7.96
CA LEU A 401 -3.59 22.96 -7.86
C LEU A 401 -5.09 22.71 -8.06
N LEU A 402 -5.95 23.67 -7.67
CA LEU A 402 -7.41 23.55 -7.79
C LEU A 402 -7.95 24.05 -9.14
N ILE A 403 -7.32 25.07 -9.73
CA ILE A 403 -7.87 25.78 -10.89
C ILE A 403 -7.18 25.44 -12.22
N LYS A 404 -5.96 24.90 -12.22
CA LYS A 404 -5.23 24.58 -13.44
C LYS A 404 -5.84 23.36 -14.13
N ASN A 405 -5.97 23.45 -15.44
CA ASN A 405 -6.51 22.36 -16.26
C ASN A 405 -5.47 21.26 -16.51
N ILE A 406 -5.91 20.12 -17.07
CA ILE A 406 -5.04 18.97 -17.30
C ILE A 406 -3.82 19.32 -18.17
N PHE A 407 -3.98 20.10 -19.23
CA PHE A 407 -2.87 20.46 -20.12
C PHE A 407 -1.81 21.29 -19.39
N GLN A 408 -2.23 22.19 -18.50
CA GLN A 408 -1.32 23.01 -17.71
C GLN A 408 -0.50 22.17 -16.72
N PHE A 409 -1.08 21.12 -16.13
CA PHE A 409 -0.33 20.20 -15.28
C PHE A 409 0.79 19.47 -16.03
N PHE A 410 0.58 19.13 -17.30
CA PHE A 410 1.59 18.48 -18.17
C PHE A 410 2.52 19.47 -18.87
N SER A 411 2.23 20.78 -18.83
CA SER A 411 3.07 21.80 -19.45
C SER A 411 4.21 22.22 -18.53
N ASN A 412 5.40 22.48 -19.09
CA ASN A 412 6.56 23.02 -18.36
C ASN A 412 6.82 22.26 -17.05
N LEU A 413 6.92 20.93 -17.15
CA LEU A 413 7.21 20.09 -15.99
C LEU A 413 8.57 20.48 -15.40
N PRO A 414 8.72 20.42 -14.07
CA PRO A 414 9.98 20.78 -13.42
C PRO A 414 11.14 19.95 -13.98
N PHE A 415 12.21 20.64 -14.34
CA PHE A 415 13.50 20.03 -14.65
C PHE A 415 14.31 19.97 -13.35
N THR A 416 14.94 18.83 -13.08
CA THR A 416 15.81 18.64 -11.91
C THR A 416 17.09 17.94 -12.31
#